data_AF-A0AA89TWM3-F1
#
_entry.id   AF-A0AA89TWM3-F1
#
_cell.length_a   1.000
_cell.length_b   1.000
_cell.length_c   1.000
_cell.angle_alpha   90.00
_cell.angle_beta   90.00
_cell.angle_gamma   90.00
#
_symmetry.space_group_name_H-M   'P 1'
#
loop_
_entity.id
_entity.type
_entity.pdbx_description
1 polymer ?
#
loop_
_entity_poly.entity_id
_entity_poly.type
_entity_poly.pdbx_seq_one_letter_code
_entity_poly.pdbx_strand_id
1 'polypeptide(L)' 'MFFKDKHCPTCKGSGTQVFTPLKPGERKALGTNRTDLWRCTAAGCRWYQPWDHQAGGGRLPEELQNPGADATQ' A
#
# COMPACT_ATOMS: atom_id res chain seq x y z
N MET A 1 4.62 -19.43 -2.44
CA MET A 1 4.38 -18.30 -3.34
C MET A 1 3.79 -17.15 -2.54
N PHE A 2 4.49 -16.02 -2.41
CA PHE A 2 3.97 -14.83 -1.72
C PHE A 2 3.13 -14.04 -2.73
N PHE A 3 1.80 -14.09 -2.62
CA PHE A 3 0.90 -13.31 -3.48
C PHE A 3 0.96 -11.83 -3.08
N LYS A 4 2.01 -11.14 -3.54
CA LYS A 4 2.16 -9.69 -3.37
C LYS A 4 1.10 -8.95 -4.18
N ASP A 5 0.58 -9.57 -5.22
CA ASP A 5 -0.46 -9.03 -6.08
C ASP A 5 -1.82 -9.12 -5.39
N LYS A 6 -2.33 -7.98 -4.92
CA LYS A 6 -3.69 -7.85 -4.36
C LYS A 6 -4.47 -6.75 -5.07
N HIS A 7 -5.79 -6.82 -5.02
CA HIS A 7 -6.61 -5.78 -5.62
C HIS A 7 -6.47 -4.46 -4.85
N CYS A 8 -6.26 -3.37 -5.58
CA CYS A 8 -6.19 -2.02 -5.02
C CYS A 8 -7.33 -1.17 -5.59
N PRO A 9 -8.43 -0.97 -4.85
CA PRO A 9 -9.63 -0.33 -5.39
C PRO A 9 -9.47 1.18 -5.64
N THR A 10 -8.44 1.81 -5.06
CA THR A 10 -8.19 3.26 -5.24
C THR A 10 -7.20 3.59 -6.35
N CYS A 11 -6.57 2.58 -6.96
CA CYS A 11 -5.81 2.79 -8.18
C CYS A 11 -6.79 2.90 -9.35
N LYS A 12 -6.63 3.93 -10.20
CA LYS A 12 -7.48 4.16 -11.38
C LYS A 12 -7.48 3.01 -12.41
N GLY A 13 -6.65 1.99 -12.25
CA GLY A 13 -6.70 0.76 -13.02
C GLY A 13 -7.15 -0.39 -12.15
N SER A 14 -8.25 -1.06 -12.53
CA SER A 14 -8.80 -2.28 -11.93
C SER A 14 -7.85 -3.48 -12.08
N GLY A 15 -6.63 -3.38 -11.54
CA GLY A 15 -5.59 -4.40 -11.60
C GLY A 15 -5.17 -4.88 -10.23
N THR A 16 -4.70 -6.13 -10.16
CA THR A 16 -3.86 -6.61 -9.07
C THR A 16 -2.59 -5.76 -9.04
N GLN A 17 -2.28 -5.20 -7.88
CA GLN A 17 -1.08 -4.38 -7.66
C GLN A 17 -0.18 -5.05 -6.64
N VAL A 18 1.11 -4.75 -6.73
CA VAL A 18 2.08 -5.22 -5.74
C VAL A 18 1.85 -4.49 -4.43
N PHE A 19 1.65 -5.26 -3.37
CA PHE A 19 1.64 -4.80 -2.00
C PHE A 19 2.96 -5.11 -1.34
N THR A 20 3.45 -4.17 -0.55
CA THR A 20 4.65 -4.32 0.28
C THR A 20 4.33 -3.98 1.73
N PRO A 21 4.93 -4.68 2.70
CA PRO A 21 4.76 -4.37 4.11
C PRO A 21 5.20 -2.94 4.41
N LEU A 22 4.45 -2.26 5.28
CA LEU A 22 4.81 -0.90 5.71
C LEU A 22 6.15 -0.88 6.43
N LYS A 23 6.99 0.10 6.05
CA LYS A 23 8.24 0.36 6.77
C LYS A 23 7.93 0.84 8.20
N PRO A 24 8.82 0.60 9.16
CA PRO A 24 8.60 1.05 10.55
C PRO A 24 8.39 2.57 10.65
N GLY A 25 9.02 3.37 9.76
CA GLY A 25 8.75 4.82 9.69
C GLY A 25 7.32 5.16 9.27
N GLU A 26 6.75 4.43 8.31
CA GLU A 26 5.37 4.63 7.86
C GLU A 26 4.35 4.19 8.92
N ARG A 27 4.63 3.09 9.61
CA ARG A 27 3.82 2.63 10.75
C ARG A 27 3.77 3.68 11.87
N LYS A 28 4.91 4.29 12.17
CA LYS A 28 5.01 5.38 13.15
C LYS A 28 4.21 6.60 12.71
N ALA A 29 4.30 6.99 11.44
CA ALA A 29 3.54 8.12 10.89
C ALA A 29 2.02 7.87 10.87
N LEU A 30 1.58 6.63 10.66
CA LEU A 30 0.17 6.22 10.80
C LEU A 30 -0.29 6.07 12.26
N GLY A 31 0.61 6.21 13.24
CA GLY A 31 0.31 5.96 14.64
C GLY A 31 -0.13 4.52 14.94
N THR A 32 0.29 3.56 14.10
CA THR A 32 -0.14 2.16 14.21
C THR A 32 1.03 1.24 14.55
N ASN A 33 0.81 0.33 15.50
CA ASN A 33 1.76 -0.74 15.82
C ASN A 33 1.53 -2.01 14.99
N ARG A 34 0.55 -2.00 14.08
CA ARG A 34 0.24 -3.14 13.23
C ARG A 34 1.38 -3.40 12.23
N THR A 35 1.94 -4.60 12.29
CA THR A 35 3.00 -5.06 11.39
C THR A 35 2.46 -5.81 10.17
N ASP A 36 1.19 -6.17 10.22
CA ASP A 36 0.45 -6.88 9.18
C ASP A 36 -0.09 -5.94 8.09
N LEU A 37 0.15 -4.63 8.18
CA LEU A 37 -0.31 -3.65 7.21
C LEU A 37 0.64 -3.54 6.03
N TRP A 38 0.06 -3.64 4.83
CA TRP A 38 0.77 -3.58 3.57
C TRP A 38 0.19 -2.46 2.72
N ARG A 39 1.07 -1.71 2.07
CA ARG A 39 0.66 -0.66 1.13
C ARG A 39 0.82 -1.10 -0.30
N CYS A 40 -0.05 -0.57 -1.15
CA CYS A 40 0.11 -0.63 -2.59
C CYS A 40 1.35 0.19 -2.99
N THR A 41 2.17 -0.33 -3.90
CA THR A 41 3.36 0.38 -4.43
C THR A 41 3.10 1.11 -5.75
N ALA A 42 1.86 1.11 -6.24
CA ALA A 42 1.53 1.76 -7.50
C ALA A 42 1.69 3.28 -7.42
N ALA A 43 2.15 3.88 -8.53
CA ALA A 43 2.25 5.33 -8.72
C ALA A 43 0.95 6.03 -8.35
N GLY A 44 1.03 7.06 -7.49
CA GLY A 44 -0.14 7.86 -7.13
C GLY A 44 -1.20 7.11 -6.30
N CYS A 45 -0.98 5.83 -6.00
CA CYS A 45 -1.85 5.07 -5.12
C CYS A 45 -1.38 5.21 -3.68
N ARG A 46 -2.36 5.45 -2.82
CA ARG A 46 -2.19 5.63 -1.39
C ARG A 46 -2.97 4.59 -0.59
N TRP A 47 -3.24 3.41 -1.14
CA TRP A 47 -4.00 2.40 -0.39
C TRP A 47 -3.07 1.57 0.50
N TYR A 48 -3.50 1.31 1.73
CA TYR A 48 -2.91 0.27 2.57
C TYR A 48 -4.00 -0.64 3.12
N GLN A 49 -3.69 -1.91 3.34
CA GLN A 49 -4.60 -2.89 3.89
C GLN A 49 -3.86 -3.99 4.66
N PRO A 50 -4.52 -4.69 5.58
CA PRO A 50 -3.97 -5.87 6.22
C PRO A 50 -3.57 -6.95 5.19
N TRP A 51 -2.48 -7.65 5.46
CA TRP A 51 -2.05 -8.79 4.64
C TRP A 51 -3.08 -9.92 4.68
N ASP A 52 -3.53 -10.24 5.89
CA ASP A 52 -4.43 -11.37 6.15
C ASP A 52 -5.88 -11.08 5.70
N HIS A 53 -6.28 -9.80 5.76
CA HIS A 53 -7.62 -9.36 5.40
C HIS A 53 -7.59 -8.25 4.35
N GLN A 54 -8.18 -8.49 3.18
CA GLN A 54 -8.37 -7.45 2.15
C GLN A 54 -9.46 -6.43 2.54
N ALA A 55 -10.21 -6.69 3.62
CA ALA A 55 -11.19 -5.78 4.19
C ALA A 55 -10.58 -4.94 5.32
N GLY A 56 -10.98 -3.67 5.43
CA GLY A 56 -10.45 -2.75 6.44
C GLY A 56 -9.17 -2.00 6.02
N GLY A 57 -8.93 -1.90 4.71
CA GLY A 57 -7.90 -1.01 4.17
C GLY A 57 -8.25 0.47 4.32
N GLY A 58 -7.22 1.31 4.36
CA GLY A 58 -7.32 2.76 4.50
C GLY A 58 -6.48 3.49 3.46
N ARG A 59 -6.56 4.82 3.49
CA ARG A 59 -5.72 5.68 2.66
C ARG A 59 -4.54 6.18 3.46
N LEU A 60 -3.33 5.94 2.95
CA LEU A 60 -2.11 6.53 3.42
C LEU A 60 -2.22 8.06 3.34
N PRO A 61 -1.65 8.78 4.32
CA PRO A 61 -1.48 10.21 4.23
C PRO A 61 -0.59 10.57 3.03
N GLU A 62 -0.77 11.78 2.51
CA GLU A 62 -0.06 12.27 1.31
C GLU A 62 1.46 12.29 1.51
N GLU A 63 1.94 12.47 2.74
CA GLU A 63 3.36 12.39 3.12
C GLU A 63 3.98 10.99 2.91
N LEU A 64 3.16 9.95 2.95
CA LEU A 64 3.55 8.55 2.72
C LEU A 64 3.14 8.06 1.33
N GLN A 65 2.64 8.97 0.50
CA GLN A 65 2.37 8.67 -0.90
C GLN A 65 3.64 8.08 -1.51
N ASN A 66 3.47 7.02 -2.31
CA ASN A 66 4.58 6.54 -3.12
C ASN A 66 5.04 7.71 -4.00
N PRO A 67 6.27 8.24 -3.83
CA PRO A 67 6.85 9.07 -4.87
C PRO A 67 6.72 8.23 -6.14
N GLY A 68 6.13 8.82 -7.17
CA GLY A 68 5.54 8.08 -8.27
C GLY A 68 6.42 6.94 -8.78
N ALA A 69 5.77 5.92 -9.33
CA ALA A 69 6.32 5.16 -10.44
C ALA A 69 6.65 6.10 -11.62
N ASP A 70 7.66 6.93 -11.40
CA ASP A 70 8.50 7.58 -12.38
C ASP A 70 9.89 6.99 -12.17
N ALA A 71 9.96 5.69 -12.45
CA ALA A 71 11.19 4.98 -12.76
C ALA A 71 10.80 3.88 -13.77
N THR A 72 10.14 4.28 -14.85
CA THR A 72 10.36 3.64 -16.13
C THR A 72 10.97 4.72 -17.03
N GLN A 73 12.30 4.71 -17.09
CA GLN A 73 13.02 4.94 -18.33
C GLN A 73 13.73 3.63 -18.63
#